data_AF-A0A6I2V2I8-F1
#
_entry.id   AF-A0A6I2V2I8-F1
#
_cell.length_a   1.000
_cell.length_b   1.000
_cell.length_c   1.000
_cell.angle_alpha   90.00
_cell.angle_beta   90.00
_cell.angle_gamma   90.00
#
_symmetry.space_group_name_H-M   'P 1'
#
loop_
_entity.id
_entity.type
_entity.pdbx_description
1 polymer ?
#
loop_
_entity_poly.entity_id
_entity_poly.type
_entity_poly.pdbx_seq_one_letter_code
_entity_poly.pdbx_strand_id
1 'polypeptide(L)'
;MNFAFIPSPSNSTWEIGPLTLHFYAICILLGIAVAIWIGRKRYEKMGGNPDDVSDAAAWAVPAGIIGGRIYHVITSPQKYFGADGVPTDAFKIWEGGLGIWGA
;
A
#
# COMPACT_ATOMS: atom_id res chain seq x y z
N MET A 1 37.21 -7.72 -7.92
CA MET A 1 36.00 -6.90 -8.15
C MET A 1 34.80 -7.77 -7.87
N ASN A 2 33.93 -7.37 -6.94
CA ASN A 2 32.78 -8.19 -6.55
C ASN A 2 31.62 -7.92 -7.50
N PHE A 3 31.53 -8.69 -8.60
CA PHE A 3 30.58 -8.47 -9.70
C PHE A 3 29.09 -8.67 -9.34
N ALA A 4 28.80 -9.07 -8.10
CA ALA A 4 27.43 -9.29 -7.60
C ALA A 4 26.91 -8.16 -6.68
N PHE A 5 27.67 -7.06 -6.51
CA PHE A 5 27.23 -5.95 -5.67
C PHE A 5 26.28 -5.03 -6.45
N ILE A 6 25.00 -5.07 -6.11
CA ILE A 6 24.00 -4.10 -6.57
C ILE A 6 23.90 -3.03 -5.47
N PRO A 7 24.41 -1.81 -5.70
CA PRO A 7 24.31 -0.73 -4.70
C PRO A 7 22.85 -0.34 -4.49
N SER A 8 22.49 0.00 -3.24
CA SER A 8 21.20 0.61 -2.97
C SER A 8 21.10 1.96 -3.67
N PRO A 9 19.94 2.31 -4.24
CA PRO A 9 19.71 3.64 -4.80
C PRO A 9 20.05 4.72 -3.77
N SER A 10 20.70 5.80 -4.20
CA SER A 10 21.04 6.92 -3.32
C SER A 10 19.81 7.69 -2.83
N ASN A 11 18.71 7.63 -3.58
CA ASN A 11 17.44 8.29 -3.27
C ASN A 11 16.28 7.28 -3.38
N SER A 12 15.41 7.27 -2.38
CA SER A 12 14.18 6.44 -2.35
C SER A 12 12.89 7.26 -2.48
N THR A 13 13.04 8.59 -2.57
CA THR A 13 11.95 9.57 -2.59
C THR A 13 12.16 10.62 -3.67
N TRP A 14 11.06 11.21 -4.10
CA TRP A 14 11.02 12.42 -4.90
C TRP A 14 10.13 13.45 -4.19
N GLU A 15 10.68 14.61 -3.88
CA GLU A 15 9.92 15.72 -3.31
C GLU A 15 9.41 16.65 -4.41
N ILE A 16 8.09 16.86 -4.45
CA ILE A 16 7.41 17.80 -5.34
C ILE A 16 6.67 18.81 -4.44
N GLY A 17 7.38 19.87 -4.03
CA GLY A 17 6.86 20.83 -3.06
C GLY A 17 6.56 20.15 -1.71
N PRO A 18 5.35 20.29 -1.12
CA PRO A 18 5.00 19.64 0.14
C PRO A 18 4.69 18.14 0.00
N LEU A 19 4.70 17.58 -1.21
CA LEU A 19 4.38 16.18 -1.47
C LEU A 19 5.65 15.35 -1.63
N THR A 20 5.83 14.36 -0.76
CA THR A 20 6.90 13.36 -0.87
C THR A 20 6.37 12.10 -1.55
N LEU A 21 6.86 11.79 -2.75
CA LEU A 21 6.56 10.56 -3.47
C LEU A 21 7.63 9.52 -3.15
N HIS A 22 7.20 8.39 -2.59
CA HIS A 22 8.09 7.26 -2.35
C HIS A 22 8.09 6.32 -3.57
N PHE A 23 9.27 5.93 -4.06
CA PHE A 23 9.35 5.04 -5.23
C PHE A 23 8.70 3.67 -4.99
N TYR A 24 8.75 3.15 -3.76
CA TYR A 24 8.07 1.90 -3.44
C TYR A 24 6.55 2.01 -3.63
N ALA A 25 5.95 3.17 -3.33
CA ALA A 25 4.52 3.38 -3.49
C ALA A 25 4.13 3.36 -4.98
N ILE A 26 4.97 3.93 -5.85
CA ILE A 26 4.81 3.87 -7.30
C ILE A 26 4.85 2.41 -7.79
N CYS A 27 5.81 1.62 -7.30
CA CYS A 27 5.90 0.19 -7.64
C CYS A 27 4.64 -0.58 -7.21
N ILE A 28 4.09 -0.31 -6.02
CA ILE A 28 2.85 -0.94 -5.55
C ILE A 28 1.67 -0.55 -6.44
N LEU A 29 1.50 0.74 -6.74
CA LEU A 29 0.42 1.22 -7.60
C LEU A 29 0.50 0.62 -9.02
N LEU A 30 1.70 0.52 -9.58
CA LEU A 30 1.93 -0.16 -10.85
C LEU A 30 1.58 -1.65 -10.76
N GLY A 31 1.96 -2.33 -9.68
CA GLY A 31 1.61 -3.72 -9.42
C GLY A 31 0.08 -3.94 -9.40
N ILE A 32 -0.65 -3.07 -8.70
CA ILE A 32 -2.12 -3.09 -8.65
C ILE A 32 -2.71 -2.88 -10.03
N ALA A 33 -2.25 -1.85 -10.77
CA ALA A 33 -2.75 -1.56 -12.12
C ALA A 33 -2.54 -2.74 -13.08
N VAL A 34 -1.35 -3.36 -13.04
CA VAL A 34 -1.02 -4.54 -13.86
C VAL A 34 -1.86 -5.74 -13.43
N ALA A 35 -2.06 -5.98 -12.13
CA ALA A 35 -2.89 -7.07 -11.63
C ALA A 35 -4.35 -6.93 -12.11
N ILE A 36 -4.93 -5.73 -12.02
CA ILE A 36 -6.27 -5.44 -12.54
C ILE A 36 -6.31 -5.68 -14.05
N TRP A 37 -5.38 -5.11 -14.82
CA TRP A 37 -5.34 -5.25 -16.28
C TRP A 37 -5.28 -6.71 -16.73
N ILE A 38 -4.38 -7.49 -16.13
CA ILE A 38 -4.24 -8.92 -16.44
C ILE A 38 -5.49 -9.70 -15.99
N GLY A 39 -6.03 -9.39 -14.80
CA GLY A 39 -7.22 -10.00 -14.25
C GLY A 39 -8.43 -9.82 -15.17
N ARG A 40 -8.69 -8.58 -15.59
CA ARG A 40 -9.75 -8.24 -16.56
C ARG A 40 -9.63 -9.06 -17.83
N LYS A 41 -8.45 -9.05 -18.46
CA LYS A 41 -8.20 -9.78 -19.72
C LYS A 41 -8.36 -11.29 -19.57
N ARG A 42 -8.02 -11.87 -18.42
CA ARG A 42 -8.20 -13.31 -18.16
C ARG A 42 -9.65 -13.64 -17.90
N TYR A 43 -10.36 -12.82 -17.14
CA TYR A 43 -11.75 -13.04 -16.78
C TYR A 43 -12.68 -12.91 -17.98
N GLU A 44 -12.45 -11.90 -18.82
CA GLU A 44 -13.14 -11.73 -20.11
C GLU A 44 -12.96 -12.95 -21.03
N LYS A 45 -11.74 -13.49 -21.12
CA LYS A 45 -11.46 -14.71 -21.90
C LYS A 45 -12.19 -15.95 -21.39
N MET A 46 -12.60 -15.97 -20.13
CA MET A 46 -13.41 -17.05 -19.54
C MET A 46 -14.92 -16.81 -19.72
N GLY A 47 -15.32 -15.73 -20.41
CA GLY A 47 -16.72 -15.33 -20.61
C GLY A 47 -17.32 -14.53 -19.45
N GLY A 48 -16.50 -14.11 -18.48
CA GLY A 48 -16.92 -13.24 -17.38
C GLY A 48 -16.94 -11.76 -17.76
N ASN A 49 -17.62 -10.94 -16.96
CA ASN A 49 -17.60 -9.49 -17.15
C ASN A 49 -16.29 -8.90 -16.58
N PRO A 50 -15.40 -8.30 -17.40
CA PRO A 50 -14.14 -7.72 -16.91
C PRO A 50 -14.35 -6.60 -15.88
N ASP A 51 -15.51 -5.95 -15.83
CA ASP A 51 -15.76 -4.88 -14.87
C ASP A 51 -15.88 -5.41 -13.44
N ASP A 52 -16.33 -6.64 -13.24
CA ASP A 52 -16.39 -7.29 -11.92
C ASP A 52 -15.01 -7.33 -11.24
N VAL A 53 -13.93 -7.51 -12.01
CA VAL A 53 -12.54 -7.50 -11.50
C VAL A 53 -12.15 -6.08 -11.05
N SER A 54 -12.59 -5.06 -11.78
CA SER A 54 -12.31 -3.66 -11.45
C SER A 54 -13.08 -3.24 -10.21
N ASP A 55 -14.35 -3.65 -10.11
CA ASP A 55 -15.21 -3.38 -8.96
C ASP A 55 -14.67 -4.07 -7.69
N ALA A 56 -14.24 -5.32 -7.81
CA ALA A 56 -13.59 -6.04 -6.72
C ALA A 56 -12.32 -5.31 -6.25
N ALA A 57 -11.48 -4.84 -7.18
CA ALA A 57 -10.27 -4.10 -6.85
C ALA A 57 -10.56 -2.74 -6.20
N ALA A 58 -11.61 -2.05 -6.65
CA ALA A 58 -12.04 -0.77 -6.09
C ALA A 58 -12.41 -0.87 -4.60
N TRP A 59 -12.91 -2.03 -4.15
CA TRP A 59 -13.16 -2.31 -2.74
C TRP A 59 -11.97 -2.92 -2.01
N ALA A 60 -11.26 -3.85 -2.65
CA ALA A 60 -10.14 -4.57 -2.02
C ALA A 60 -8.98 -3.63 -1.66
N VAL A 61 -8.63 -2.68 -2.53
CA VAL A 61 -7.48 -1.79 -2.29
C VAL A 61 -7.70 -0.86 -1.07
N PRO A 62 -8.83 -0.12 -0.96
CA PRO A 62 -9.13 0.64 0.25
C PRO A 62 -9.27 -0.24 1.48
N ALA A 63 -9.91 -1.41 1.36
CA ALA A 63 -10.06 -2.34 2.48
C ALA A 63 -8.71 -2.80 3.04
N GLY A 64 -7.73 -3.10 2.18
CA GLY A 64 -6.38 -3.47 2.60
C GLY A 64 -5.65 -2.33 3.31
N ILE A 65 -5.79 -1.08 2.84
CA ILE A 65 -5.21 0.09 3.54
C ILE A 65 -5.84 0.25 4.93
N ILE A 66 -7.16 0.15 5.03
CA ILE A 66 -7.89 0.27 6.29
C ILE A 66 -7.51 -0.87 7.24
N GLY A 67 -7.54 -2.12 6.76
CA GLY A 67 -7.20 -3.30 7.54
C GLY A 67 -5.75 -3.27 8.02
N GLY A 68 -4.81 -2.88 7.16
CA GLY A 68 -3.40 -2.72 7.53
C GLY A 68 -3.23 -1.67 8.63
N ARG A 69 -4.01 -0.58 8.59
CA ARG A 69 -3.99 0.43 9.65
C ARG A 69 -4.55 -0.10 10.96
N ILE A 70 -5.72 -0.76 10.90
CA ILE A 70 -6.36 -1.36 12.08
C ILE A 70 -5.41 -2.35 12.74
N TYR A 71 -4.79 -3.24 11.95
CA TYR A 71 -3.81 -4.20 12.45
C TYR A 71 -2.66 -3.50 13.16
N HIS A 72 -2.05 -2.49 12.52
CA HIS A 72 -0.94 -1.74 13.11
C HIS A 72 -1.32 -1.09 14.45
N VAL A 73 -2.50 -0.47 14.55
CA VAL A 73 -3.00 0.17 15.77
C VAL A 73 -3.23 -0.87 16.87
N ILE A 74 -3.84 -2.01 16.55
CA ILE A 74 -4.10 -3.10 17.51
C ILE A 74 -2.79 -3.72 18.01
N THR A 75 -1.78 -3.88 17.15
CA THR A 75 -0.49 -4.48 17.54
C THR A 75 0.47 -3.49 18.20
N SER A 76 0.19 -2.18 18.14
CA SER A 76 1.04 -1.14 18.74
C SER A 76 0.22 -0.10 19.51
N PRO A 77 -0.65 -0.51 20.45
CA PRO A 77 -1.62 0.39 21.08
C PRO A 77 -0.95 1.44 21.97
N GLN A 78 0.20 1.14 22.58
CA GLN A 78 0.94 2.10 23.41
C GLN A 78 1.38 3.33 22.63
N LYS A 79 1.60 3.22 21.31
CA LYS A 79 1.97 4.35 20.44
C LYS A 79 0.86 5.39 20.30
N TYR A 80 -0.40 4.97 20.47
CA TYR A 80 -1.58 5.81 20.25
C TYR A 80 -2.31 6.15 21.55
N PHE A 81 -2.29 5.24 22.53
CA PHE A 81 -3.07 5.34 23.77
C PHE A 81 -2.19 5.27 25.04
N GLY A 82 -0.85 5.30 24.89
CA GLY A 82 0.08 5.39 26.01
C GLY A 82 0.20 6.81 26.58
N ALA A 83 1.10 6.99 27.56
CA ALA A 83 1.28 8.25 28.28
C ALA A 83 1.55 9.46 27.36
N ASP A 84 2.28 9.25 26.27
CA ASP A 84 2.63 10.27 25.27
C ASP A 84 1.89 10.05 23.93
N GLY A 85 0.92 9.14 23.89
CA GLY A 85 0.19 8.77 22.67
C GLY A 85 -0.92 9.76 22.34
N VAL A 86 -1.08 10.07 21.06
CA VAL A 86 -2.21 10.89 20.57
C VAL A 86 -3.20 9.98 19.86
N PRO A 87 -4.42 9.76 20.40
CA PRO A 87 -5.40 8.85 19.81
C PRO A 87 -5.79 9.18 18.37
N THR A 88 -5.78 10.47 17.99
CA THR A 88 -6.10 10.90 16.62
C THR A 88 -5.04 10.49 15.61
N ASP A 89 -3.81 10.19 16.07
CA ASP A 89 -2.76 9.66 15.21
C ASP A 89 -3.13 8.28 14.69
N ALA A 90 -4.03 7.53 15.33
CA ALA A 90 -4.50 6.24 14.82
C ALA A 90 -5.14 6.33 13.42
N PHE A 91 -5.62 7.49 13.00
CA PHE A 91 -6.23 7.69 11.67
C PHE A 91 -5.25 8.21 10.61
N LYS A 92 -4.06 8.67 11.00
CA LYS A 92 -3.08 9.30 10.10
C LYS A 92 -2.32 8.27 9.26
N ILE A 93 -2.97 7.73 8.24
CA ILE A 93 -2.38 6.72 7.34
C ILE A 93 -1.19 7.25 6.53
N TRP A 94 -1.07 8.56 6.35
CA TRP A 94 0.02 9.20 5.62
C TRP A 94 1.34 9.27 6.41
N GLU A 95 1.30 9.09 7.73
CA GLU A 95 2.50 8.99 8.59
C GLU A 95 3.14 7.58 8.54
N GLY A 96 2.65 6.71 7.65
CA GLY A 96 3.05 5.30 7.58
C GLY A 96 2.36 4.44 8.64
N GLY A 97 2.95 3.28 8.97
CA GLY A 97 2.37 2.36 9.96
C GLY A 97 1.17 1.57 9.43
N LEU A 98 1.38 0.81 8.35
CA LEU A 98 0.42 -0.17 7.84
C LEU A 98 1.00 -1.58 8.09
N GLY A 99 0.27 -2.40 8.83
CA GLY A 99 0.64 -3.79 9.08
C GLY A 99 0.28 -4.67 7.89
N ILE A 100 1.28 -5.34 7.31
CA ILE A 100 1.09 -6.20 6.13
C ILE A 100 0.04 -7.28 6.36
N TRP A 101 -0.03 -7.85 7.56
CA TRP A 101 -1.01 -8.88 7.91
C TRP A 101 -2.46 -8.42 7.91
N GLY A 102 -2.70 -7.11 8.04
CA GLY A 102 -4.04 -6.54 7.96
C GLY A 102 -4.44 -6.09 6.56
N ALA A 103 -3.49 -6.05 5.62
CA ALA A 103 -3.69 -5.53 4.26
C ALA A 103 -3.95 -6.66 3.26
#